data_AF-A0AAE1BTR3-F1
#
_entry.id   AF-A0AAE1BTR3-F1
#
_cell.length_a   1.000
_cell.length_b   1.000
_cell.length_c   1.000
_cell.angle_alpha   90.00
_cell.angle_beta   90.00
_cell.angle_gamma   90.00
#
_symmetry.space_group_name_H-M   'P 1'
#
loop_
_entity.id
_entity.type
_entity.pdbx_description
1 polymer ?
#
loop_
_entity_poly.entity_id
_entity_poly.type
_entity_poly.pdbx_seq_one_letter_code
_entity_poly.pdbx_strand_id
1 'polypeptide(L)'
;MARNTTSFSRAFFLLVLTLTFNTCLAAVALGPAPINPDNPGECWNPDHNQSYKVGTVWQTTHMRCIGASCVSYRNTLYVQYLT
;
A
#
# COMPACT_ATOMS: atom_id res chain seq x y z
N MET A 1 -31.29 -1.01 -47.40
CA MET A 1 -31.02 -1.74 -46.13
C MET A 1 -29.53 -1.59 -45.82
N ALA A 2 -29.12 -0.44 -45.27
CA ALA A 2 -27.72 -0.13 -44.99
C ALA A 2 -27.35 -0.67 -43.61
N ARG A 3 -26.30 -1.50 -43.57
CA ARG A 3 -25.93 -2.36 -42.44
C ARG A 3 -25.23 -1.53 -41.36
N ASN A 4 -25.68 -1.66 -40.10
CA ASN A 4 -25.14 -1.05 -38.88
C ASN A 4 -23.74 -1.56 -38.48
N THR A 5 -22.76 -1.57 -39.40
CA THR A 5 -21.42 -2.13 -39.16
C THR A 5 -20.52 -1.26 -38.27
N THR A 6 -20.81 0.03 -38.13
CA THR A 6 -20.01 0.97 -37.30
C THR A 6 -20.26 0.82 -35.80
N SER A 7 -21.45 0.35 -35.40
CA SER A 7 -21.83 0.18 -33.99
C SER A 7 -21.11 -1.00 -33.33
N PHE A 8 -20.97 -2.11 -34.05
CA PHE A 8 -20.25 -3.31 -33.58
C PHE A 8 -18.76 -3.06 -33.33
N SER A 9 -18.13 -2.26 -34.21
CA SER A 9 -16.70 -1.91 -34.10
C SER A 9 -16.41 -1.09 -32.83
N ARG A 10 -17.29 -0.14 -32.49
CA ARG A 10 -17.16 0.69 -31.28
C ARG A 10 -17.35 -0.11 -29.99
N ALA A 11 -18.33 -1.01 -29.96
CA ALA A 11 -18.57 -1.87 -28.80
C ALA A 11 -17.39 -2.82 -28.55
N PHE A 12 -16.83 -3.40 -29.61
CA PHE A 12 -15.65 -4.27 -29.52
C PHE A 12 -14.41 -3.52 -29.01
N PHE A 13 -14.18 -2.30 -29.52
CA PHE A 13 -13.06 -1.47 -29.07
C PHE A 13 -13.15 -1.11 -27.58
N LEU A 14 -14.35 -0.75 -27.11
CA LEU A 14 -14.58 -0.43 -25.69
C LEU A 14 -14.41 -1.66 -24.80
N LEU A 15 -14.87 -2.84 -25.25
CA LEU A 15 -14.72 -4.09 -24.52
C LEU A 15 -13.24 -4.47 -24.36
N VAL A 16 -12.46 -4.39 -25.46
CA VAL A 16 -11.02 -4.64 -25.44
C VAL A 16 -10.31 -3.64 -24.52
N LEU A 17 -10.68 -2.36 -24.57
CA LEU A 17 -10.11 -1.34 -23.70
C LEU A 17 -10.33 -1.68 -22.21
N THR A 18 -11.54 -2.08 -21.83
CA THR A 18 -11.85 -2.48 -20.44
C THR A 18 -11.11 -3.73 -19.98
N LEU A 19 -10.87 -4.69 -20.87
CA LEU A 19 -10.13 -5.93 -20.56
C LEU A 19 -8.62 -5.69 -20.44
N THR A 20 -8.09 -4.62 -21.03
CA THR A 20 -6.66 -4.27 -20.94
C THR A 20 -6.30 -3.41 -19.72
N PHE A 21 -7.29 -2.92 -18.97
CA PHE A 21 -7.04 -2.20 -17.71
C PHE A 21 -6.67 -3.18 -16.60
N ASN A 22 -5.37 -3.47 -16.47
CA ASN A 22 -4.85 -4.10 -15.27
C ASN A 22 -4.90 -3.09 -14.10
N THR A 23 -5.61 -3.44 -13.04
CA THR A 23 -5.63 -2.66 -11.80
C THR A 23 -4.41 -3.03 -10.95
N CYS A 24 -3.47 -2.09 -10.75
CA CYS A 24 -2.42 -2.26 -9.75
C CYS A 24 -3.03 -2.05 -8.35
N LEU A 25 -3.34 -3.15 -7.65
CA LEU A 25 -3.68 -3.09 -6.23
C LEU A 25 -2.38 -2.89 -5.44
N ALA A 26 -2.21 -1.73 -4.82
CA ALA A 26 -1.12 -1.52 -3.87
C ALA A 26 -1.43 -2.32 -2.59
N ALA A 27 -0.78 -3.46 -2.40
CA ALA A 27 -0.92 -4.27 -1.20
C ALA A 27 -0.03 -3.68 -0.09
N VAL A 28 -0.66 -3.02 0.90
CA VAL A 28 0.04 -2.55 2.10
C VAL A 28 -0.03 -3.62 3.18
N ALA A 29 1.12 -4.20 3.55
CA ALA A 29 1.19 -5.09 4.71
C ALA A 29 1.13 -4.24 5.99
N LEU A 30 0.19 -4.57 6.88
CA LEU A 30 -0.01 -3.91 8.17
C LEU A 30 0.24 -4.94 9.28
N GLY A 31 1.25 -4.71 10.11
CA GLY A 31 1.55 -5.52 11.29
C GLY A 31 1.38 -4.73 12.58
N PRO A 32 1.02 -5.36 13.71
CA PRO A 32 1.06 -4.69 15.01
C PRO A 32 2.47 -4.17 15.27
N ALA A 33 2.59 -2.90 15.70
CA ALA A 33 3.88 -2.37 16.09
C ALA A 33 4.31 -2.98 17.44
N PRO A 34 5.54 -3.48 17.58
CA PRO A 34 6.05 -3.85 18.89
C PRO A 34 6.07 -2.62 19.79
N ILE A 35 5.68 -2.81 21.06
CA ILE A 35 5.57 -1.74 22.03
C ILE A 35 6.91 -1.61 22.76
N ASN A 36 7.51 -0.42 22.71
CA ASN A 36 8.66 -0.08 23.56
C ASN A 36 8.15 0.66 24.83
N PRO A 37 8.37 0.12 26.05
CA PRO A 37 7.95 0.79 27.28
C PRO A 37 8.64 2.13 27.52
N ASP A 38 9.83 2.36 26.96
CA ASP A 38 10.56 3.61 27.11
C ASP A 38 9.94 4.76 26.29
N ASN A 39 9.22 4.42 25.21
CA ASN A 39 8.62 5.38 24.28
C ASN A 39 7.16 4.99 23.96
N PRO A 40 6.24 5.14 24.94
CA PRO A 40 4.84 4.85 24.72
C PRO A 40 4.27 5.80 23.65
N GLY A 41 3.61 5.24 22.63
CA GLY A 41 3.02 6.02 21.53
C GLY A 41 3.84 6.05 20.24
N GLU A 42 5.01 5.41 20.22
CA GLU A 42 5.86 5.27 19.04
C GLU A 42 5.96 3.81 18.58
N CYS A 43 6.15 3.59 17.28
CA CYS A 43 6.38 2.26 16.74
C CYS A 43 7.83 1.87 16.96
N TRP A 44 8.08 0.75 17.63
CA TRP A 44 9.42 0.22 17.81
C TRP A 44 9.90 -0.51 16.57
N ASN A 45 11.12 -0.21 16.11
CA ASN A 45 11.83 -1.01 15.12
C ASN A 45 13.00 -1.75 15.78
N PRO A 46 12.90 -3.10 15.94
CA PRO A 46 13.97 -3.88 16.55
C PRO A 46 15.23 -3.94 15.68
N ASP A 47 15.13 -3.77 14.35
CA ASP A 47 16.29 -3.86 13.46
C ASP A 47 17.27 -2.69 13.65
N HIS A 48 16.74 -1.52 14.00
CA HIS A 48 17.53 -0.30 14.23
C HIS A 48 17.64 0.07 15.71
N ASN A 49 16.98 -0.70 16.59
CA ASN A 49 16.85 -0.39 18.02
C ASN A 49 16.35 1.05 18.24
N GLN A 50 15.35 1.46 17.46
CA GLN A 50 14.87 2.84 17.41
C GLN A 50 13.33 2.91 17.37
N SER A 51 12.77 3.91 18.07
CA SER A 51 11.35 4.24 18.04
C SER A 51 11.06 5.29 16.97
N TYR A 52 9.92 5.14 16.28
CA TYR A 52 9.46 6.06 15.25
C TYR A 52 8.08 6.63 15.59
N LYS A 53 7.95 7.95 15.51
CA LYS A 53 6.67 8.65 15.70
C LYS A 53 5.67 8.31 14.60
N VAL A 54 4.39 8.34 14.94
CA VAL A 54 3.29 8.22 13.98
C VAL A 54 3.47 9.21 12.82
N GLY A 55 3.33 8.72 11.59
CA GLY A 55 3.55 9.47 10.35
C GLY A 55 5.00 9.48 9.86
N THR A 56 5.96 8.99 10.65
CA THR A 56 7.35 8.86 10.19
C THR A 56 7.47 7.70 9.22
N VAL A 57 8.27 7.87 8.18
CA VAL A 57 8.65 6.83 7.22
C VAL A 57 10.13 6.53 7.38
N TRP A 58 10.50 5.25 7.43
CA TRP A 58 11.88 4.79 7.47
C TRP A 58 12.12 3.68 6.45
N GLN A 59 13.38 3.45 6.12
CA GLN A 59 13.78 2.34 5.25
C GLN A 59 13.98 1.08 6.07
N THR A 60 13.52 -0.06 5.57
CA THR A 60 13.78 -1.35 6.20
C THR A 60 15.18 -1.84 5.84
N THR A 61 15.90 -2.43 6.80
CA THR A 61 17.25 -2.95 6.59
C THR A 61 17.26 -4.20 5.72
N HIS A 62 16.20 -5.01 5.79
CA HIS A 62 16.09 -6.29 5.09
C HIS A 62 15.77 -6.15 3.60
N MET A 63 15.07 -5.08 3.19
CA MET A 63 14.68 -4.84 1.80
C MET A 63 14.79 -3.36 1.44
N ARG A 64 15.81 -3.01 0.62
CA ARG A 64 16.11 -1.64 0.18
C ARG A 64 15.00 -0.97 -0.65
N CYS A 65 14.01 -1.74 -1.10
CA CYS A 65 12.89 -1.24 -1.90
C CYS A 65 11.62 -1.07 -1.07
N ILE A 66 11.63 -1.41 0.22
CA ILE A 66 10.46 -1.37 1.09
C ILE A 66 10.69 -0.34 2.19
N GLY A 67 9.83 0.68 2.19
CA GLY A 67 9.69 1.61 3.30
C GLY A 67 8.75 1.03 4.36
N ALA A 68 8.87 1.52 5.58
CA ALA A 68 7.92 1.26 6.64
C ALA A 68 7.47 2.59 7.25
N SER A 69 6.23 2.66 7.71
CA SER A 69 5.66 3.83 8.35
C SER A 69 4.90 3.45 9.61
N CYS A 70 4.95 4.32 10.61
CA CYS A 70 4.20 4.15 11.84
C CYS A 70 2.82 4.80 11.69
N VAL A 71 1.75 4.02 11.84
CA VAL A 71 0.38 4.50 11.74
C VAL A 71 -0.40 4.17 13.01
N SER A 72 -1.33 5.04 13.39
CA SER A 72 -2.25 4.80 14.50
C SER A 72 -3.65 4.57 13.97
N TYR A 73 -4.26 3.46 14.34
CA TYR A 73 -5.64 3.13 13.99
C TYR A 73 -6.40 2.66 15.23
N ARG A 74 -7.53 3.30 15.52
CA ARG A 74 -8.34 3.02 16.73
C ARG A 74 -7.51 2.98 18.02
N ASN A 75 -6.61 3.95 18.18
CA ASN A 75 -5.72 4.07 19.34
C ASN A 75 -4.71 2.91 19.52
N THR A 76 -4.46 2.15 18.44
CA THR A 76 -3.45 1.07 18.39
C THR A 76 -2.41 1.40 17.32
N LEU A 77 -1.14 1.13 17.62
CA LEU A 77 -0.02 1.40 16.71
C LEU A 77 0.24 0.21 15.78
N TYR A 78 0.47 0.52 14.51
CA TYR A 78 0.79 -0.45 13.47
C TYR A 78 1.99 0.03 12.65
N VAL A 79 2.77 -0.94 12.18
CA VAL A 79 3.78 -0.71 11.15
C VAL A 79 3.15 -1.05 9.80
N GLN A 80 3.10 -0.05 8.92
CA GLN A 80 2.67 -0.17 7.54
C GLN A 80 3.88 -0.28 6.62
N TYR A 81 3.98 -1.34 5.84
CA TYR A 81 5.01 -1.46 4.80
C TYR A 81 4.54 -0.82 3.51
N LEU A 82 5.37 0.07 2.97
CA LEU A 82 5.19 0.83 1.74
C LEU A 82 6.08 0.20 0.67
N THR A 83 5.45 -0.39 -0.36
CA THR A 83 6.09 -0.99 -1.54
C THR A 83 5.91 -0.11 -2.76
#